data_AF-A0A932W0R2-F1
#
_entry.id   AF-A0A932W0R2-F1
#
_cell.length_a   1.000
_cell.length_b   1.000
_cell.length_c   1.000
_cell.angle_alpha   90.00
_cell.angle_beta   90.00
_cell.angle_gamma   90.00
#
_symmetry.space_group_name_H-M   'P 1'
#
loop_
_entity.id
_entity.type
_entity.pdbx_description
1 polymer ?
#
loop_
_entity_poly.entity_id
_entity_poly.type
_entity_poly.pdbx_seq_one_letter_code
_entity_poly.pdbx_strand_id
1 'polypeptide(L)'
;MKKLFFVMVFCLLATVLATPVLAQAPAAGAGNENVRWSLIVAGFAMAIASAVCGLAQSKAVAAACSSVARNPGAADSVRFFLILGLVLIESLALYTLLIVLKFTWVAPLY
;
A
#
# COMPACT_ATOMS: atom_id res chain seq x y z
N MET A 1 -11.59 9.26 24.05
CA MET A 1 -11.64 7.89 24.61
C MET A 1 -12.26 6.85 23.66
N LYS A 2 -13.35 7.17 22.93
CA LYS A 2 -13.98 6.22 21.98
C LYS A 2 -13.04 5.69 20.88
N LYS A 3 -12.15 6.55 20.33
CA LYS A 3 -11.16 6.15 19.32
C LYS A 3 -10.08 5.21 19.87
N LEU A 4 -9.63 5.46 21.12
CA LEU A 4 -8.63 4.63 21.79
C LEU A 4 -9.20 3.25 22.16
N PHE A 5 -10.46 3.22 22.61
CA PHE A 5 -11.20 1.98 22.83
C PHE A 5 -11.35 1.15 21.54
N PHE A 6 -11.69 1.79 20.42
CA PHE A 6 -11.81 1.11 19.13
C PHE A 6 -10.46 0.55 18.65
N VAL A 7 -9.36 1.27 18.87
CA VAL A 7 -8.00 0.80 18.55
C VAL A 7 -7.60 -0.39 19.42
N MET A 8 -7.89 -0.37 20.73
CA MET A 8 -7.61 -1.52 21.61
C MET A 8 -8.41 -2.77 21.23
N VAL A 9 -9.70 -2.62 20.91
CA VAL A 9 -10.56 -3.73 20.47
C VAL A 9 -10.06 -4.30 19.14
N PHE A 10 -9.61 -3.45 18.21
CA PHE A 10 -9.01 -3.88 16.95
C PHE A 10 -7.69 -4.65 17.16
N CYS A 11 -6.81 -4.19 18.05
CA CYS A 11 -5.59 -4.91 18.42
C CYS A 11 -5.89 -6.26 19.08
N LEU A 12 -6.91 -6.35 19.94
CA LEU A 12 -7.30 -7.60 20.59
C LEU A 12 -7.93 -8.59 19.60
N LEU A 13 -8.71 -8.10 18.64
CA LEU A 13 -9.29 -8.95 17.60
C LEU A 13 -8.22 -9.50 16.64
N ALA A 14 -7.19 -8.69 16.35
CA ALA A 14 -6.05 -9.10 15.55
C ALA A 14 -5.22 -10.22 16.20
N THR A 15 -5.08 -10.22 17.53
CA THR A 15 -4.35 -11.29 18.24
C THR A 15 -5.15 -12.59 18.32
N VAL A 16 -6.48 -12.51 18.46
CA VAL A 16 -7.35 -13.71 18.44
C VAL A 16 -7.37 -14.36 17.05
N LEU A 17 -7.41 -13.58 15.98
CA LEU A 17 -7.35 -14.08 14.60
C LEU A 17 -5.96 -14.64 14.22
N ALA A 18 -4.91 -14.35 14.99
CA ALA A 18 -3.56 -14.89 14.80
C ALA A 18 -3.34 -16.26 15.47
N THR A 19 -4.26 -16.72 16.31
CA THR A 19 -4.18 -18.04 16.99
C THR A 19 -3.95 -19.26 16.09
N PRO A 20 -4.47 -19.37 14.84
CA PRO A 20 -4.15 -20.51 13.98
C PRO A 20 -2.68 -20.55 13.53
N VAL A 21 -1.92 -19.45 13.65
CA VAL A 21 -0.49 -19.42 13.27
C VAL A 21 0.41 -20.17 14.27
N LEU A 22 -0.05 -20.35 15.52
CA LEU A 22 0.71 -21.02 16.58
C LEU A 22 0.45 -22.53 16.65
N ALA A 23 -0.52 -23.04 15.89
CA ALA A 23 -0.94 -24.45 15.90
C ALA A 23 -0.39 -25.27 14.72
N GLN A 24 0.53 -24.71 13.94
CA GLN A 24 1.05 -25.36 12.73
C GLN A 24 2.09 -26.43 13.11
N ALA A 25 1.65 -27.69 13.19
CA ALA A 25 2.57 -28.84 13.17
C ALA A 25 3.37 -28.81 11.85
N PRO A 26 4.64 -29.25 11.84
CA PRO A 26 5.44 -29.23 10.62
C PRO A 26 4.82 -30.20 9.60
N ALA A 27 4.14 -29.65 8.59
CA ALA A 27 3.59 -30.43 7.50
C ALA A 27 4.74 -30.94 6.62
N ALA A 28 4.89 -32.27 6.56
CA ALA A 28 5.75 -32.93 5.60
C ALA A 28 5.18 -32.71 4.18
N GLY A 29 5.65 -31.65 3.52
CA GLY A 29 5.18 -31.21 2.20
C GLY A 29 5.39 -29.71 1.93
N ALA A 30 6.50 -29.14 2.41
CA ALA A 30 6.73 -27.70 2.54
C ALA A 30 7.04 -26.93 1.23
N GLY A 31 6.52 -27.37 0.08
CA GLY A 31 6.86 -26.77 -1.23
C GLY A 31 5.86 -25.76 -1.81
N ASN A 32 4.59 -25.76 -1.37
CA ASN A 32 3.53 -25.03 -2.09
C ASN A 32 2.63 -24.10 -1.25
N GLU A 33 2.66 -24.17 0.07
CA GLU A 33 1.74 -23.38 0.92
C GLU A 33 2.22 -21.93 1.09
N ASN A 34 3.53 -21.76 1.29
CA ASN A 34 4.18 -20.45 1.46
C ASN A 34 4.04 -19.57 0.20
N VAL A 35 3.98 -20.19 -0.99
CA VAL A 35 3.76 -19.48 -2.27
C VAL A 35 2.37 -18.87 -2.33
N ARG A 36 1.35 -19.65 -1.95
CA ARG A 36 -0.06 -19.24 -2.04
C ARG A 36 -0.33 -18.06 -1.14
N TRP A 37 0.21 -18.09 0.08
CA TRP A 37 0.09 -16.97 1.02
C TRP A 37 0.86 -15.73 0.54
N SER A 38 2.05 -15.92 -0.04
CA SER A 38 2.85 -14.81 -0.59
C SER A 38 2.12 -14.08 -1.72
N LEU A 39 1.45 -14.80 -2.63
CA LEU A 39 0.67 -14.21 -3.72
C LEU A 39 -0.54 -13.41 -3.22
N ILE A 40 -1.25 -13.93 -2.22
CA ILE A 40 -2.40 -13.25 -1.62
C ILE A 40 -1.94 -11.95 -0.94
N VAL A 41 -0.90 -12.02 -0.10
CA VAL A 41 -0.35 -10.85 0.59
C VAL A 41 0.18 -9.82 -0.41
N ALA A 42 0.85 -10.26 -1.46
CA ALA A 42 1.33 -9.37 -2.53
C ALA A 42 0.19 -8.62 -3.23
N GLY A 43 -0.90 -9.31 -3.57
CA GLY A 43 -2.08 -8.70 -4.18
C GLY A 43 -2.73 -7.65 -3.28
N PHE A 44 -2.92 -7.97 -1.99
CA PHE A 44 -3.49 -7.04 -1.03
C PHE A 44 -2.59 -5.84 -0.76
N ALA A 45 -1.28 -6.04 -0.61
CA ALA A 45 -0.32 -4.96 -0.42
C ALA A 45 -0.37 -3.98 -1.60
N MET A 46 -0.36 -4.48 -2.84
CA MET A 46 -0.43 -3.65 -4.03
C MET A 46 -1.79 -2.96 -4.19
N ALA A 47 -2.90 -3.63 -3.85
CA ALA A 47 -4.23 -3.03 -3.90
C ALA A 47 -4.37 -1.85 -2.91
N ILE A 48 -3.86 -2.01 -1.69
CA ILE A 48 -3.89 -0.95 -0.67
C ILE A 48 -2.99 0.22 -1.08
N ALA A 49 -1.76 -0.06 -1.52
CA ALA A 49 -0.82 0.97 -1.93
C ALA A 49 -1.35 1.79 -3.12
N SER A 50 -1.87 1.13 -4.15
CA SER A 50 -2.43 1.82 -5.33
C SER A 50 -3.70 2.61 -4.99
N ALA A 51 -4.57 2.11 -4.12
CA ALA A 51 -5.75 2.85 -3.66
C ALA A 51 -5.38 4.14 -2.93
N VAL A 52 -4.42 4.09 -1.98
CA VAL A 52 -3.98 5.27 -1.23
C VAL A 52 -3.27 6.28 -2.14
N CYS A 53 -2.41 5.81 -3.05
CA CYS A 53 -1.73 6.67 -4.01
C CYS A 53 -2.73 7.36 -4.95
N GLY A 54 -3.71 6.64 -5.49
CA GLY A 54 -4.76 7.22 -6.34
C GLY A 54 -5.60 8.29 -5.63
N LEU A 55 -5.92 8.09 -4.35
CA LEU A 55 -6.60 9.11 -3.53
C LEU A 55 -5.73 10.36 -3.30
N ALA A 56 -4.42 10.19 -3.07
CA ALA A 56 -3.51 11.33 -2.91
C ALA A 56 -3.31 12.10 -4.22
N GLN A 57 -3.12 11.40 -5.34
CA GLN A 57 -2.89 12.00 -6.65
C GLN A 57 -4.12 12.74 -7.18
N SER A 58 -5.31 12.16 -7.06
CA SER A 58 -6.56 12.83 -7.50
C SER A 58 -6.78 14.16 -6.77
N LYS A 59 -6.47 14.22 -5.47
CA LYS A 59 -6.51 15.47 -4.70
C LYS A 59 -5.46 16.47 -5.16
N ALA A 60 -4.23 16.03 -5.42
CA ALA A 60 -3.16 16.90 -5.91
C ALA A 60 -3.51 17.50 -7.28
N VAL A 61 -4.04 16.69 -8.20
CA VAL A 61 -4.47 17.11 -9.53
C VAL A 61 -5.65 18.09 -9.45
N ALA A 62 -6.68 17.79 -8.64
CA ALA A 62 -7.81 18.70 -8.44
C ALA A 62 -7.37 20.07 -7.89
N ALA A 63 -6.47 20.07 -6.92
CA ALA A 63 -5.90 21.30 -6.36
C ALA A 63 -5.12 22.09 -7.42
N ALA A 64 -4.30 21.43 -8.23
CA ALA A 64 -3.56 22.05 -9.32
C ALA A 64 -4.49 22.69 -10.37
N CYS A 65 -5.53 21.98 -10.82
CA CYS A 65 -6.52 22.52 -11.75
C CYS A 65 -7.21 23.78 -11.21
N SER A 66 -7.64 23.75 -9.95
CA SER A 66 -8.27 24.91 -9.30
C SER A 66 -7.31 26.10 -9.15
N SER A 67 -6.02 25.83 -8.94
CA SER A 67 -4.99 26.87 -8.79
C SER A 67 -4.72 27.56 -10.12
N VAL A 68 -4.57 26.79 -11.20
CA VAL A 68 -4.37 27.32 -12.56
C VAL A 68 -5.59 28.08 -13.05
N ALA A 69 -6.81 27.61 -12.75
CA ALA A 69 -8.04 28.30 -13.13
C ALA A 69 -8.17 29.69 -12.48
N ARG A 70 -7.67 29.86 -11.24
CA ARG A 70 -7.73 31.14 -10.51
C ARG A 70 -6.56 32.06 -10.81
N ASN A 71 -5.41 31.50 -11.19
CA ASN A 71 -4.23 32.27 -11.58
C ASN A 71 -3.47 31.58 -12.73
N PRO A 72 -3.86 31.83 -14.00
CA PRO A 72 -3.23 31.22 -15.16
C PRO A 72 -1.74 31.56 -15.30
N GLY A 73 -1.30 32.71 -14.80
CA GLY A 73 0.11 33.15 -14.84
C GLY A 73 1.05 32.30 -13.97
N ALA A 74 0.52 31.51 -13.05
CA ALA A 74 1.29 30.61 -12.19
C ALA A 74 1.35 29.16 -12.71
N ALA A 75 0.87 28.89 -13.94
CA ALA A 75 0.72 27.53 -14.47
C ALA A 75 2.02 26.72 -14.45
N ASP A 76 3.16 27.31 -14.80
CA ASP A 76 4.45 26.62 -14.85
C ASP A 76 4.94 26.22 -13.45
N SER A 77 4.83 27.12 -12.48
CA SER A 77 5.17 26.81 -11.08
C SER A 77 4.24 25.75 -10.50
N VAL A 78 2.94 25.81 -10.78
CA VAL A 78 1.97 24.80 -10.33
C VAL A 78 2.30 23.43 -10.94
N ARG A 79 2.63 23.36 -12.23
CA ARG A 79 3.04 22.12 -12.89
C ARG A 79 4.30 21.53 -12.27
N PHE A 80 5.30 22.35 -11.97
CA PHE A 80 6.53 21.91 -11.31
C PHE A 80 6.24 21.24 -9.96
N PHE A 81 5.50 21.92 -9.07
CA PHE A 81 5.13 21.36 -7.77
C PHE A 81 4.23 20.14 -7.89
N LEU A 82 3.30 20.12 -8.87
CA LEU A 82 2.46 18.97 -9.15
C LEU A 82 3.30 17.75 -9.53
N ILE A 83 4.22 17.88 -10.48
CA ILE A 83 5.07 16.76 -10.92
C ILE A 83 5.95 16.26 -9.78
N LEU A 84 6.56 17.16 -9.00
CA LEU A 84 7.34 16.80 -7.81
C LEU A 84 6.49 16.02 -6.81
N GLY A 85 5.27 16.50 -6.51
CA GLY A 85 4.34 15.82 -5.61
C GLY A 85 3.91 14.44 -6.14
N LEU A 86 3.56 14.35 -7.42
CA LEU A 86 3.14 13.09 -8.06
C LEU A 86 4.27 12.05 -8.06
N VAL A 87 5.50 12.45 -8.37
CA VAL A 87 6.68 11.56 -8.31
C VAL A 87 6.91 11.03 -6.89
N LEU A 88 6.75 11.86 -5.86
CA LEU A 88 6.91 11.42 -4.47
C LEU A 88 5.78 10.50 -4.01
N ILE A 89 4.56 10.69 -4.52
CA ILE A 89 3.45 9.76 -4.24
C ILE A 89 3.67 8.43 -4.97
N GLU A 90 4.08 8.47 -6.24
CA GLU A 90 4.35 7.26 -7.01
C GLU A 90 5.53 6.45 -6.49
N SER A 91 6.54 7.09 -5.92
CA SER A 91 7.69 6.34 -5.38
C SER A 91 7.27 5.35 -4.28
N LEU A 92 6.23 5.68 -3.50
CA LEU A 92 5.65 4.77 -2.49
C LEU A 92 4.97 3.56 -3.13
N ALA A 93 4.24 3.77 -4.23
CA ALA A 93 3.65 2.68 -5.01
C ALA A 93 4.74 1.80 -5.65
N LEU A 94 5.78 2.41 -6.22
CA LEU A 94 6.91 1.69 -6.83
C LEU A 94 7.72 0.90 -5.79
N TYR A 95 7.90 1.41 -4.57
CA TYR A 95 8.55 0.62 -3.50
C TYR A 95 7.72 -0.60 -3.13
N THR A 96 6.39 -0.46 -3.06
CA THR A 96 5.50 -1.60 -2.81
C THR A 96 5.55 -2.60 -3.97
N LEU A 97 5.54 -2.11 -5.22
CA LEU A 97 5.67 -2.91 -6.43
C LEU A 97 7.00 -3.70 -6.43
N LEU A 98 8.12 -3.05 -6.10
CA LEU A 98 9.42 -3.70 -6.05
C LEU A 98 9.47 -4.83 -5.02
N ILE A 99 8.87 -4.61 -3.85
CA ILE A 99 8.77 -5.64 -2.80
C ILE A 99 7.92 -6.81 -3.29
N VAL A 100 6.75 -6.53 -3.87
CA VAL A 100 5.85 -7.55 -4.43
C VAL A 100 6.53 -8.35 -5.54
N LEU A 101 7.20 -7.67 -6.48
CA LEU A 101 7.90 -8.29 -7.58
C LEU A 101 9.06 -9.18 -7.09
N LYS A 102 9.80 -8.73 -6.07
CA LYS A 102 10.84 -9.55 -5.44
C LYS A 102 10.27 -10.85 -4.87
N PHE A 103 9.14 -10.76 -4.16
CA PHE A 103 8.47 -11.93 -3.56
C PHE A 103 7.91 -12.91 -4.59
N THR A 104 7.45 -12.44 -5.75
CA THR A 104 6.78 -13.30 -6.74
C THR A 104 7.67 -13.76 -7.88
N TRP A 105 8.70 -13.00 -8.26
CA TRP A 105 9.47 -13.24 -9.49
C TRP A 105 10.93 -13.64 -9.23
N VAL A 106 11.62 -13.05 -8.24
CA VAL A 106 13.09 -13.17 -8.10
C VAL A 106 13.53 -14.37 -7.28
N ALA A 107 12.82 -14.72 -6.21
CA ALA A 107 12.96 -15.98 -5.47
C ALA A 107 11.88 -15.98 -4.39
N PRO A 108 10.94 -16.95 -4.40
CA PRO A 108 10.19 -17.22 -3.19
C PRO A 108 11.20 -17.53 -2.09
N LEU A 109 11.07 -16.97 -0.88
CA LEU A 109 11.99 -17.25 0.23
C LEU A 109 11.76 -18.66 0.83
N TYR A 110 11.66 -19.70 -0.02
CA TYR A 110 11.71 -21.11 0.33
C TYR A 110 12.57 -21.88 -0.68
#